data_AF-A0A3D5R4F8-F1
#
_entry.id   AF-A0A3D5R4F8-F1
#
_cell.length_a   1.000
_cell.length_b   1.000
_cell.length_c   1.000
_cell.angle_alpha   90.00
_cell.angle_beta   90.00
_cell.angle_gamma   90.00
#
_symmetry.space_group_name_H-M   'P 1'
#
loop_
_entity.id
_entity.type
_entity.pdbx_description
1 polymer ?
#
loop_
_entity_poly.entity_id
_entity_poly.type
_entity_poly.pdbx_seq_one_letter_code
_entity_poly.pdbx_strand_id
1 'polypeptide(L)' 'MAKLTIDDLKKIKEKVHKEMSLRDGDRRVKVTVHMGTCGIASGAKEVMDTLLEEIEAAKVNDVVVTTSGCMG' A
#
# COMPACT_ATOMS: atom_id res chain seq x y z
N MET A 1 8.57 -15.87 32.26
CA MET A 1 8.15 -16.04 30.86
C MET A 1 6.76 -15.45 30.72
N ALA A 2 6.63 -14.35 29.98
CA ALA A 2 5.37 -13.62 29.85
C ALA A 2 4.32 -14.52 29.20
N LYS A 3 3.32 -14.95 29.97
CA LYS A 3 2.15 -15.67 29.46
C LYS A 3 1.32 -14.64 28.68
N LEU A 4 1.37 -14.67 27.35
CA LEU A 4 0.39 -13.96 26.54
C LEU A 4 -1.00 -14.38 26.99
N THR A 5 -1.84 -13.41 27.31
CA THR A 5 -3.22 -13.66 27.70
C THR A 5 -4.05 -14.04 26.48
N ILE A 6 -5.21 -14.67 26.70
CA ILE A 6 -6.13 -15.05 25.60
C ILE A 6 -6.54 -13.80 24.80
N ASP A 7 -6.69 -12.65 25.45
CA ASP A 7 -6.99 -11.38 24.79
C ASP A 7 -5.83 -10.86 23.92
N ASP A 8 -4.58 -11.06 24.34
CA ASP A 8 -3.42 -10.69 23.51
C ASP A 8 -3.33 -11.57 22.27
N LEU A 9 -3.59 -12.87 22.41
CA LEU A 9 -3.69 -13.80 21.29
C LEU A 9 -4.82 -13.41 20.32
N LYS A 10 -5.95 -12.93 20.85
CA LYS A 10 -7.09 -12.47 20.03
C LYS A 10 -6.76 -11.19 19.27
N LYS A 11 -6.11 -10.22 19.92
CA LYS A 11 -5.63 -8.98 19.28
C LYS A 11 -4.57 -9.25 18.22
N ILE A 12 -3.62 -10.15 18.49
CA ILE A 12 -2.61 -10.55 17.51
C ILE A 12 -3.28 -11.25 16.32
N LYS A 13 -4.22 -12.16 16.57
CA LYS A 13 -4.98 -12.81 15.51
C LYS A 13 -5.72 -11.79 14.64
N GLU A 14 -6.45 -10.84 15.23
CA GLU A 14 -7.14 -9.81 14.45
C GLU A 14 -6.18 -8.91 13.68
N LYS A 15 -5.06 -8.51 14.28
CA LYS A 15 -4.04 -7.68 13.64
C LYS A 15 -3.40 -8.39 12.44
N VAL A 16 -3.00 -9.65 12.64
CA VAL A 16 -2.44 -10.51 11.58
C VAL A 16 -3.49 -10.80 10.51
N HIS A 17 -4.75 -11.03 10.88
CA HIS A 17 -5.82 -11.28 9.92
C HIS A 17 -6.17 -10.03 9.10
N LYS A 18 -6.06 -8.83 9.69
CA LYS A 18 -6.23 -7.55 9.00
C LYS A 18 -5.04 -7.27 8.06
N GLU A 19 -3.81 -7.58 8.50
CA GLU A 19 -2.60 -7.49 7.67
C GLU A 19 -2.58 -8.54 6.53
N MET A 20 -3.07 -9.75 6.76
CA MET A 20 -3.23 -10.78 5.73
C MET A 20 -4.39 -10.48 4.77
N SER A 21 -5.49 -9.91 5.25
CA SER A 21 -6.60 -9.45 4.40
C SER A 21 -6.15 -8.36 3.43
N LEU A 22 -5.15 -7.54 3.78
CA LEU A 22 -4.52 -6.56 2.88
C LEU A 22 -3.61 -7.22 1.82
N ARG A 23 -3.26 -8.50 1.99
CA ARG A 23 -2.47 -9.30 1.03
C ARG A 23 -3.32 -10.20 0.14
N ASP A 24 -4.42 -10.76 0.66
CA ASP A 24 -5.34 -11.66 -0.06
C ASP A 24 -6.56 -10.95 -0.67
N GLY A 25 -6.82 -9.70 -0.32
CA GLY A 25 -7.85 -8.89 -0.96
C GLY A 25 -7.47 -8.64 -2.42
N ASP A 26 -8.34 -9.09 -3.34
CA ASP A 26 -8.26 -8.84 -4.78
C ASP A 26 -7.96 -7.35 -5.00
N ARG A 27 -6.69 -7.02 -5.27
CA ARG A 27 -6.27 -5.64 -5.52
C ARG A 27 -6.83 -5.27 -6.87
N ARG A 28 -8.01 -4.65 -6.83
CA ARG A 28 -8.80 -4.29 -8.00
C ARG A 28 -7.98 -3.52 -9.02
N VAL A 29 -7.06 -2.68 -8.55
CA VAL A 29 -6.21 -1.86 -9.40
C VAL A 29 -4.78 -1.84 -8.88
N LYS A 30 -3.84 -2.04 -9.79
CA LYS A 30 -2.42 -1.79 -9.58
C LYS A 30 -2.00 -0.58 -10.42
N VAL A 31 -1.49 0.45 -9.77
CA VAL A 31 -0.95 1.65 -10.42
C VAL A 31 0.57 1.58 -10.33
N THR A 32 1.27 1.70 -11.46
CA THR A 32 2.73 1.73 -11.48
C THR A 32 3.21 3.06 -12.06
N VAL A 33 3.98 3.80 -11.26
CA VAL A 33 4.55 5.09 -11.63
C VAL A 33 6.01 4.89 -12.04
N HIS A 34 6.35 5.28 -13.27
CA HIS A 34 7.72 5.20 -13.79
C HIS A 34 8.52 6.42 -13.34
N MET A 35 9.40 6.20 -12.38
CA MET A 35 10.28 7.17 -11.72
C MET A 35 11.67 7.22 -12.33
N GLY A 36 11.78 6.99 -13.65
CA GLY A 36 13.02 7.14 -14.39
C GLY A 36 13.41 8.61 -14.52
N THR A 37 14.57 8.92 -15.09
CA THR A 37 15.03 10.31 -15.28
C THR A 37 14.01 11.17 -16.04
N CYS A 38 13.48 10.66 -17.16
CA CYS A 38 12.42 11.33 -17.92
C CYS A 38 11.11 11.44 -17.11
N GLY A 39 10.78 10.41 -16.32
CA GLY A 39 9.58 10.40 -15.48
C GLY A 39 9.65 11.47 -14.39
N ILE A 40 10.75 11.52 -13.64
CA ILE A 40 10.98 12.53 -12.60
C ILE A 40 10.99 13.93 -13.20
N ALA A 41 11.67 14.13 -14.34
CA ALA A 41 11.70 15.42 -15.03
C ALA A 41 10.30 15.87 -15.50
N SER A 42 9.40 14.91 -15.79
CA SER A 42 8.02 15.16 -16.21
C SER A 42 7.03 15.28 -15.04
N GLY A 43 7.51 15.26 -13.79
CA GLY A 43 6.66 15.42 -12.61
C GLY A 43 6.13 14.11 -12.00
N ALA A 44 6.75 12.96 -12.26
CA ALA A 44 6.30 11.68 -11.69
C ALA A 44 6.29 11.67 -10.14
N LYS A 45 7.10 12.52 -9.49
CA LYS A 45 7.09 12.68 -8.04
C LYS A 45 5.80 13.31 -7.53
N GLU A 46 5.37 14.42 -8.12
CA GLU A 46 4.10 15.08 -7.76
C GLU A 46 2.93 14.13 -7.97
N VAL A 47 2.92 13.39 -9.09
CA VAL A 47 1.90 12.37 -9.36
C VAL A 47 1.87 11.29 -8.28
N MET A 48 3.03 10.80 -7.83
CA MET A 48 3.13 9.80 -6.77
C MET A 48 2.57 10.32 -5.45
N ASP A 49 2.97 11.54 -5.06
CA ASP A 49 2.56 12.15 -3.79
C ASP A 49 1.03 12.38 -3.77
N THR A 50 0.48 12.97 -4.84
CA THR A 50 -0.97 13.17 -4.98
C THR A 50 -1.76 11.86 -5.01
N LEU A 51 -1.24 10.81 -5.67
CA LEU A 51 -1.88 9.49 -5.68
C LEU A 51 -2.02 8.91 -4.27
N LEU A 52 -0.99 9.05 -3.44
CA LEU A 52 -1.01 8.56 -2.07
C LEU A 52 -2.00 9.34 -1.20
N GLU A 53 -2.00 10.68 -1.31
CA GLU A 53 -2.94 11.55 -0.59
C GLU A 53 -4.40 11.24 -0.94
N GLU A 54 -4.71 11.07 -2.23
CA GLU A 54 -6.07 10.76 -2.69
C GLU A 54 -6.52 9.36 -2.26
N ILE A 55 -5.63 8.36 -2.28
CA ILE A 55 -5.95 7.01 -1.81
C ILE A 55 -6.26 7.03 -0.30
N GLU A 56 -5.49 7.80 0.47
CA GLU A 56 -5.71 7.98 1.90
C GLU A 56 -7.02 8.74 2.17
N ALA A 57 -7.27 9.85 1.47
CA ALA A 57 -8.48 10.66 1.58
C ALA A 57 -9.75 9.86 1.20
N ALA A 58 -9.67 9.06 0.13
CA ALA A 58 -10.75 8.20 -0.32
C ALA A 58 -10.91 6.92 0.51
N LYS A 59 -10.01 6.65 1.46
CA LYS A 59 -10.00 5.45 2.34
C LYS A 59 -10.05 4.15 1.55
N VAL A 60 -9.40 4.12 0.39
CA VAL A 60 -9.39 3.00 -0.53
C VAL A 60 -8.28 2.03 -0.12
N ASN A 61 -8.65 0.79 0.20
CA ASN A 61 -7.71 -0.22 0.68
C ASN A 61 -7.37 -1.31 -0.36
N ASP A 62 -7.96 -1.24 -1.56
CA ASP A 62 -7.84 -2.25 -2.61
C ASP A 62 -7.09 -1.74 -3.86
N VAL A 63 -6.36 -0.63 -3.72
CA VAL A 63 -5.45 -0.09 -4.74
C VAL A 63 -4.02 -0.24 -4.26
N VAL A 64 -3.13 -0.71 -5.13
CA VAL A 64 -1.69 -0.74 -4.86
C VAL A 64 -0.94 0.16 -5.81
N VAL A 65 -0.19 1.10 -5.24
CA VAL A 65 0.74 1.96 -5.97
C VAL A 65 2.14 1.37 -5.89
N THR A 66 2.82 1.24 -7.02
CA THR A 66 4.21 0.80 -7.11
C THR A 66 5.01 1.79 -7.92
N THR A 67 6.31 1.84 -7.67
CA THR A 67 7.25 2.58 -8.52
C THR A 67 7.99 1.61 -9.44
N SER A 68 8.40 2.11 -10.60
CA SER A 68 9.29 1.45 -11.56
C SER A 68 10.35 2.45 -12.02
N GLY A 69 11.47 1.99 -12.57
CA GLY A 69 12.55 2.84 -13.06
C GLY A 69 12.20 3.46 -14.41
N CYS A 70 12.78 2.94 -15.50
CA CYS A 70 12.38 3.34 -16.85
C CYS A 70 11.10 2.63 -17.29
N MET A 71 10.27 3.30 -18.10
CA MET A 71 9.15 2.65 -18.80
C MET A 71 9.63 1.82 -20.02
N GLY A 72 10.85 2.07 -20.46
CA GLY A 72 11.41 1.62 -21.74
C GLY A 72 12.22 2.75 -22.33
#